data_AF-A0A382C8V8-F1
#
_entry.id   AF-A0A382C8V8-F1
#
_cell.length_a   1.000
_cell.length_b   1.000
_cell.length_c   1.000
_cell.angle_alpha   90.00
_cell.angle_beta   90.00
_cell.angle_gamma   90.00
#
_symmetry.space_group_name_H-M   'P 1'
#
loop_
_entity.id
_entity.type
_entity.pdbx_description
1 polymer ?
#
loop_
_entity_poly.entity_id
_entity_poly.type
_entity_poly.pdbx_seq_one_letter_code
_entity_poly.pdbx_strand_id
1 'polypeptide(L)'
;MISNMPEESHIPSIDMDLREGKEVETLRLSHSQHPFADPVIEVPDDIKRNLMVTSVDALLNWSRKSALWPVAFGLACCAFEMMASAMSRFDISRFGMEAFRATPRQADLMIVAGTV
;
A
#
# COMPACT_ATOMS: atom_id res chain seq x y z
N MET A 1 11.50 -44.95 23.12
CA MET A 1 11.83 -43.50 23.08
C MET A 1 10.85 -42.79 22.17
N ILE A 2 9.58 -42.72 22.57
CA ILE A 2 8.50 -42.05 21.82
C ILE A 2 7.62 -41.34 22.86
N SER A 3 8.18 -40.34 23.54
CA SER A 3 7.46 -39.55 24.54
C SER A 3 8.11 -38.17 24.58
N ASN A 4 7.32 -37.14 24.29
CA ASN A 4 7.65 -35.71 24.23
C ASN A 4 7.94 -35.16 22.82
N MET A 5 6.97 -35.32 21.93
CA MET A 5 6.72 -34.29 20.91
C MET A 5 5.56 -33.45 21.48
N PRO A 6 5.73 -32.14 21.71
CA PRO A 6 4.64 -31.30 22.21
C PRO A 6 3.51 -31.35 21.18
N GLU A 7 2.31 -31.57 21.67
CA GLU A 7 1.04 -31.53 20.95
C GLU A 7 0.98 -30.20 20.16
N GLU A 8 1.23 -30.26 18.85
CA GLU A 8 1.00 -29.14 17.95
C GLU A 8 -0.49 -28.84 18.01
N SER A 9 -0.80 -27.81 18.79
CA SER A 9 -2.13 -27.31 19.04
C SER A 9 -2.83 -27.10 17.71
N HIS A 10 -4.06 -27.62 17.59
CA HIS A 10 -4.95 -27.34 16.47
C HIS A 10 -5.38 -25.87 16.58
N ILE A 11 -4.50 -24.96 16.17
CA ILE A 11 -4.74 -23.52 16.20
C ILE A 11 -5.90 -23.26 15.25
N PRO A 12 -7.03 -22.68 15.70
CA PRO A 12 -8.08 -22.30 14.78
C PRO A 12 -7.52 -21.28 13.80
N SER A 13 -7.89 -21.37 12.52
CA SER A 13 -7.33 -20.52 11.45
C SER A 13 -7.38 -19.04 11.81
N ILE A 14 -8.42 -18.62 12.54
CA ILE A 14 -8.58 -17.25 13.01
C ILE A 14 -7.46 -16.76 13.96
N ASP A 15 -6.94 -17.63 14.84
CA ASP A 15 -5.89 -17.27 15.79
C ASP A 15 -4.51 -17.26 15.11
N MET A 16 -4.34 -18.10 14.09
CA MET A 16 -3.19 -18.04 13.18
C MET A 16 -3.20 -16.73 12.37
N ASP A 17 -4.32 -16.39 11.74
CA ASP A 17 -4.48 -15.16 10.95
C ASP A 17 -4.25 -13.90 11.80
N LEU A 18 -4.74 -13.88 13.05
CA LEU A 18 -4.54 -12.76 13.97
C LEU A 18 -3.07 -12.60 14.40
N ARG A 19 -2.33 -13.70 14.54
CA ARG A 19 -0.92 -13.69 14.92
C ARG A 19 -0.04 -13.28 13.73
N GLU A 20 -0.30 -13.82 12.55
CA GLU A 20 0.34 -13.37 11.30
C GLU A 20 0.06 -11.89 11.06
N GLY A 21 -1.18 -11.44 11.24
CA GLY A 21 -1.55 -10.02 11.09
C GLY A 21 -0.76 -9.10 12.04
N LYS A 22 -0.59 -9.51 13.30
CA LYS A 22 0.25 -8.77 14.27
C LYS A 22 1.73 -8.77 13.88
N GLU A 23 2.23 -9.87 13.34
CA GLU A 23 3.61 -9.97 12.88
C GLU A 23 3.85 -9.06 11.67
N VAL A 24 2.94 -9.05 10.70
CA VAL A 24 2.96 -8.13 9.55
C VAL A 24 2.86 -6.67 10.00
N GLU A 25 2.01 -6.35 10.98
CA GLU A 25 1.93 -5.00 11.55
C GLU A 25 3.25 -4.58 12.20
N THR A 26 3.89 -5.48 12.95
CA THR A 26 5.19 -5.23 13.60
C THR A 26 6.29 -5.02 12.56
N LEU A 27 6.30 -5.81 11.47
CA LEU A 27 7.21 -5.63 10.34
C LEU A 27 6.96 -4.30 9.62
N ARG A 28 5.69 -3.92 9.43
CA ARG A 28 5.34 -2.61 8.86
C ARG A 28 5.88 -1.48 9.73
N LEU A 29 5.71 -1.55 11.04
CA LEU A 29 6.17 -0.49 11.95
C LEU A 29 7.70 -0.41 12.08
N SER A 30 8.41 -1.55 11.97
CA SER A 30 9.87 -1.61 12.18
C SER A 30 10.70 -1.45 10.91
N HIS A 31 10.21 -1.92 9.75
CA HIS A 31 10.98 -2.00 8.51
C HIS A 31 10.39 -1.15 7.37
N SER A 32 9.14 -0.69 7.46
CA SER A 32 8.60 0.20 6.41
C SER A 32 9.16 1.61 6.57
N GLN A 33 9.54 2.19 5.44
CA GLN A 33 9.99 3.57 5.37
C GLN A 33 8.90 4.48 5.95
N HIS A 34 9.29 5.41 6.82
CA HIS A 34 8.39 6.43 7.34
C HIS A 34 7.59 7.00 6.16
N PRO A 35 6.24 7.01 6.23
CA PRO A 35 5.43 7.61 5.17
C PRO A 35 5.95 9.03 4.95
N PHE A 36 6.02 9.46 3.69
CA PHE A 36 6.42 10.83 3.36
C PHE A 36 5.61 11.79 4.24
N ALA A 37 6.30 12.61 5.03
CA ALA A 37 5.65 13.54 5.93
C ALA A 37 4.87 14.55 5.10
N ASP A 38 3.56 14.59 5.27
CA ASP A 38 2.77 15.75 4.85
C ASP A 38 2.96 16.83 5.93
N PRO A 39 3.45 18.04 5.60
CA PRO A 39 3.54 18.65 4.27
C PRO A 39 4.86 18.37 3.51
N VAL A 40 4.77 18.21 2.19
CA VAL A 40 5.91 18.02 1.27
C VAL A 40 6.86 19.22 1.24
N ILE A 41 6.32 20.41 1.53
CA ILE A 41 7.06 21.66 1.54
C ILE A 41 7.34 22.02 2.99
N GLU A 42 8.61 22.08 3.36
CA GLU A 42 9.04 22.66 4.63
C GLU A 42 8.92 24.18 4.54
N VAL A 43 7.84 24.71 5.09
CA VAL A 43 7.54 26.15 5.06
C VAL A 43 7.94 26.76 6.41
N PRO A 44 8.70 27.88 6.43
CA PRO A 44 8.95 28.64 7.64
C PRO A 44 7.64 29.04 8.32
N ASP A 45 7.61 29.05 9.66
CA ASP A 45 6.37 29.31 10.43
C ASP A 45 5.71 30.65 10.08
N ASP A 46 6.48 31.63 9.64
CA ASP A 46 6.00 32.96 9.22
C ASP A 46 5.14 32.94 7.95
N ILE A 47 5.30 31.92 7.08
CA ILE A 47 4.66 31.84 5.76
C ILE A 47 3.69 30.65 5.67
N LYS A 48 3.60 29.81 6.70
CA LYS A 48 2.75 28.59 6.73
C LYS A 48 1.27 28.82 6.42
N ARG A 49 0.73 30.01 6.73
CA ARG A 49 -0.69 30.36 6.49
C ARG A 49 -0.91 31.20 5.23
N ASN A 50 0.11 31.35 4.39
CA ASN A 50 -0.03 32.08 3.14
C ASN A 50 -0.92 31.29 2.18
N LEU A 51 -1.95 31.95 1.63
CA LEU A 51 -2.88 31.39 0.64
C LEU A 51 -2.14 30.74 -0.54
N MET A 52 -1.02 31.33 -0.97
CA MET A 52 -0.21 30.81 -2.07
C MET A 52 0.45 29.47 -1.72
N VAL A 53 0.97 29.34 -0.50
CA VAL A 53 1.61 28.10 -0.03
C VAL A 53 0.60 26.97 0.08
N THR A 54 -0.56 27.21 0.71
CA THR A 54 -1.62 26.20 0.81
C THR A 54 -2.16 25.80 -0.56
N SER A 55 -2.28 26.73 -1.50
CA SER A 55 -2.76 26.43 -2.86
C SER A 55 -1.78 25.55 -3.64
N VAL A 56 -0.48 25.81 -3.52
CA VAL A 56 0.57 25.00 -4.14
C VAL A 56 0.63 23.60 -3.51
N ASP A 57 0.58 23.52 -2.18
CA ASP A 57 0.54 22.22 -1.49
C ASP A 57 -0.70 21.41 -1.88
N ALA A 58 -1.87 22.04 -1.95
CA ALA A 58 -3.11 21.41 -2.42
C ALA A 58 -3.00 20.92 -3.87
N LEU A 59 -2.36 21.70 -4.75
CA LEU A 59 -2.13 21.31 -6.15
C LEU A 59 -1.19 20.11 -6.27
N LEU A 60 -0.10 20.07 -5.49
CA LEU A 60 0.85 18.96 -5.46
C LEU A 60 0.22 17.68 -4.88
N ASN A 61 -0.58 17.82 -3.83
CA ASN A 61 -1.31 16.69 -3.25
C ASN A 61 -2.38 16.17 -4.21
N TRP A 62 -3.03 17.07 -4.96
CA TRP A 62 -3.95 16.69 -6.01
C TRP A 62 -3.26 15.99 -7.18
N SER A 63 -2.10 16.48 -7.63
CA SER A 63 -1.38 15.86 -8.74
C SER A 63 -0.95 14.43 -8.42
N ARG A 64 -0.35 14.20 -7.24
CA ARG A 64 0.09 12.87 -6.79
C ARG A 64 -1.05 11.86 -6.68
N LYS A 65 -2.20 12.26 -6.13
CA LYS A 65 -3.35 11.34 -6.01
C LYS A 65 -4.09 11.09 -7.33
N SER A 66 -3.94 11.99 -8.31
CA SER A 66 -4.67 11.95 -9.58
C SER A 66 -4.00 11.12 -10.69
N ALA A 67 -2.74 10.72 -10.49
CA ALA A 67 -1.92 10.08 -11.53
C ALA A 67 -1.06 8.94 -10.95
N LEU A 68 -1.69 8.05 -10.19
CA LEU A 68 -1.01 6.90 -9.59
C LEU A 68 -0.75 5.82 -10.64
N TRP A 69 0.45 5.28 -10.68
CA TRP A 69 0.88 4.23 -11.60
C TRP A 69 1.22 2.95 -10.82
N PRO A 70 0.27 2.00 -10.71
CA PRO A 70 0.48 0.79 -9.94
C PRO A 70 1.50 -0.14 -10.59
N VAL A 71 2.34 -0.78 -9.78
CA VAL A 71 3.14 -1.93 -10.21
C VAL A 71 2.25 -3.18 -10.22
N ALA A 72 2.37 -4.00 -11.27
CA ALA A 72 1.69 -5.27 -11.37
C ALA A 72 2.33 -6.30 -10.44
N PHE A 73 1.82 -6.39 -9.20
CA PHE A 73 2.33 -7.28 -8.17
C PHE A 73 1.22 -8.20 -7.63
N GLY A 74 1.03 -9.34 -8.30
CA GLY A 74 0.06 -10.36 -7.92
C GLY A 74 0.75 -11.58 -7.33
N LEU A 75 0.39 -11.95 -6.11
CA LEU A 75 0.99 -13.08 -5.37
C LEU A 75 0.09 -14.32 -5.33
N ALA A 76 -1.22 -14.11 -5.23
CA ALA A 76 -2.19 -15.19 -5.09
C ALA A 76 -3.49 -14.89 -5.87
N CYS A 77 -4.61 -15.48 -5.45
CA CYS A 77 -5.91 -15.31 -6.10
C CYS A 77 -6.39 -13.86 -6.19
N CYS A 78 -5.99 -12.99 -5.26
CA CYS A 78 -6.29 -11.56 -5.29
C CYS A 78 -5.71 -10.84 -6.52
N ALA A 79 -4.73 -11.45 -7.21
CA ALA A 79 -4.24 -10.92 -8.48
C ALA A 79 -5.35 -10.86 -9.55
N PHE A 80 -6.29 -11.82 -9.57
CA PHE A 80 -7.39 -11.79 -10.52
C PHE A 80 -8.40 -10.68 -10.21
N GLU A 81 -8.58 -10.35 -8.93
CA GLU A 81 -9.41 -9.22 -8.51
C GLU A 81 -8.74 -7.90 -8.89
N MET A 82 -7.41 -7.79 -8.75
CA MET A 82 -6.64 -6.65 -9.25
C MET A 82 -6.74 -6.51 -10.77
N MET A 83 -6.70 -7.60 -11.53
CA MET A 83 -6.88 -7.54 -12.99
C MET A 83 -8.30 -7.16 -13.38
N ALA A 84 -9.31 -7.67 -12.65
CA ALA A 84 -10.70 -7.34 -12.89
C ALA A 84 -11.01 -5.85 -12.61
N SER A 85 -10.29 -5.23 -11.66
CA SER A 85 -10.37 -3.79 -11.39
C SER A 85 -9.64 -2.92 -12.42
N ALA A 86 -8.97 -3.52 -13.42
CA ALA A 86 -8.43 -2.82 -14.58
C ALA A 86 -9.27 -3.03 -15.85
N MET A 87 -10.35 -3.83 -15.80
CA MET A 87 -11.19 -4.13 -16.96
C MET A 87 -12.32 -3.10 -17.14
N SER A 88 -12.98 -3.12 -18.30
CA SER A 88 -14.04 -2.17 -18.65
C SER A 88 -15.20 -2.05 -17.64
N ARG A 89 -15.47 -3.09 -16.85
CA ARG A 89 -16.53 -3.08 -15.83
C ARG A 89 -16.14 -2.24 -14.62
N PHE A 90 -14.88 -2.36 -14.19
CA PHE A 90 -14.31 -1.64 -13.07
C PHE A 90 -13.02 -1.02 -13.59
N ASP A 91 -13.13 0.19 -14.11
CA ASP A 91 -12.04 0.83 -14.84
C ASP A 91 -11.29 1.80 -13.93
N ILE A 92 -10.16 1.34 -13.39
CA ILE A 92 -9.29 2.14 -12.52
C ILE A 92 -8.54 3.25 -13.28
N SER A 93 -8.54 3.24 -14.63
CA SER A 93 -7.96 4.34 -15.43
C SER A 93 -8.63 5.68 -15.14
N ARG A 94 -9.90 5.67 -14.68
CA ARG A 94 -10.65 6.86 -14.25
C ARG A 94 -10.00 7.63 -13.11
N PHE A 95 -9.15 6.96 -12.31
CA PHE A 95 -8.43 7.56 -11.20
C PHE A 95 -6.96 7.87 -11.56
N GLY A 96 -6.61 7.82 -12.85
CA GLY A 96 -5.24 8.02 -13.35
C GLY A 96 -4.36 6.77 -13.30
N MET A 97 -4.93 5.62 -12.93
CA MET A 97 -4.24 4.33 -12.79
C MET A 97 -4.32 3.45 -14.04
N GLU A 98 -4.26 4.04 -15.23
CA GLU A 98 -4.38 3.31 -16.49
C GLU A 98 -3.18 2.39 -16.75
N ALA A 99 -1.99 2.80 -16.32
CA ALA A 99 -0.74 2.15 -16.70
C ALA A 99 -0.20 1.23 -15.59
N PHE A 100 -0.41 -0.08 -15.74
CA PHE A 100 0.24 -1.08 -14.91
C PHE A 100 1.73 -1.25 -15.28
N ARG A 101 2.56 -0.68 -14.42
CA ARG A 101 4.02 -0.85 -14.32
C ARG A 101 4.48 -2.30 -14.14
N ALA A 102 5.14 -2.95 -15.10
CA ALA A 102 5.85 -4.20 -14.79
C ALA A 102 7.13 -3.97 -13.96
N THR A 103 7.67 -2.76 -13.97
CA THR A 103 8.93 -2.43 -13.28
C THR A 103 8.68 -1.53 -12.06
N PRO A 104 9.20 -1.88 -10.87
CA PRO A 104 8.98 -1.09 -9.66
C PRO A 104 9.63 0.30 -9.70
N ARG A 105 10.69 0.49 -10.50
CA ARG A 105 11.37 1.80 -10.61
C ARG A 105 10.52 2.87 -11.31
N GLN A 106 9.55 2.45 -12.11
CA GLN A 106 8.72 3.37 -12.91
C GLN A 106 7.30 3.53 -12.34
N ALA A 107 6.96 2.76 -11.32
CA ALA A 107 5.67 2.79 -10.63
C ALA A 107 5.82 3.58 -9.31
N ASP A 108 4.74 4.19 -8.85
CA ASP A 108 4.67 4.96 -7.61
C ASP A 108 3.79 4.30 -6.52
N LEU A 109 2.96 3.34 -6.92
CA LEU A 109 2.05 2.59 -6.07
C LEU A 109 2.32 1.10 -6.18
N MET A 110 2.44 0.41 -5.04
CA MET A 110 2.55 -1.05 -4.99
C MET A 110 1.36 -1.63 -4.23
N ILE A 111 0.55 -2.42 -4.95
CA ILE A 111 -0.60 -3.13 -4.37
C ILE A 111 -0.15 -4.56 -4.11
N VAL A 112 -0.16 -4.98 -2.85
CA VAL A 112 0.11 -6.38 -2.47
C VAL A 112 -1.17 -7.18 -2.57
N ALA A 113 -1.38 -7.85 -3.72
CA ALA A 113 -2.57 -8.66 -3.95
C ALA A 113 -2.28 -10.15 -3.75
N GLY A 114 -2.42 -10.57 -2.49
CA GLY A 114 -2.27 -11.96 -2.06
C GLY A 114 -1.55 -12.05 -0.73
N THR A 115 -1.49 -13.25 -0.18
CA THR A 115 -0.76 -13.56 1.04
C THR A 115 0.74 -13.37 0.82
N VAL A 116 1.43 -12.75 1.78
CA VAL A 116 2.88 -12.59 1.83
C VAL A 116 3.51 -13.58 2.79
#